data_AF-A0A315F7A2-F1
#
_entry.id   AF-A0A315F7A2-F1
#
_cell.length_a   1.000
_cell.length_b   1.000
_cell.length_c   1.000
_cell.angle_alpha   90.00
_cell.angle_beta   90.00
_cell.angle_gamma   90.00
#
_symmetry.space_group_name_H-M   'P 1'
#
loop_
_entity.id
_entity.type
_entity.pdbx_description
1 polymer ?
#
loop_
_entity_poly.entity_id
_entity_poly.type
_entity_poly.pdbx_seq_one_letter_code
_entity_poly.pdbx_strand_id
1 'polypeptide(L)'
;MLPASPGGLPSDGEANRWLVVLSRIDKFNKDSIDAQRVDGQLTATWGLPLPTWASTHLAGSKVELARQLFLSADALSISAQKERDRMFMGLLGFSAVAILLSQVYSSLFSIATLLAGAVGLIGVGACWYWASSQRNLEGRYLDYRALAEACRVQYFWKLVGIEECASVHFLREQRDELEWIRQAIQTSEIGDEEANEAPLLDRLLFVRTAWIDDQLNYFGGSSGRIGKAELNHLNDVKWSQRSRLLFVLGMTLTLMTAIFHMFFADTSIPLHDWTLRSMIVGYCILFASSGLVKVYQETRAFAEHAKLYQRMDLALQLTRTRLDAALACGDLELAVEIVRSLGIEALAENGNWLLMHRERPVLVQGIG
;
A
#
# COMPACT_ATOMS: atom_id res chain seq x y z
N MET A 1 51.77 29.77 -0.03
CA MET A 1 51.68 29.16 1.31
C MET A 1 50.68 30.00 2.08
N LEU A 2 49.44 29.59 2.33
CA LEU A 2 48.94 28.32 2.86
C LEU A 2 47.75 27.77 2.06
N PRO A 3 47.51 26.44 2.07
CA PRO A 3 46.36 25.83 1.40
C PRO A 3 45.06 26.11 2.18
N ALA A 4 43.96 26.27 1.45
CA ALA A 4 42.62 26.29 2.02
C ALA A 4 42.36 24.97 2.75
N SER A 5 41.99 25.05 4.03
CA SER A 5 41.65 23.90 4.86
C SER A 5 40.43 23.17 4.29
N PRO A 6 40.51 21.86 3.98
CA PRO A 6 39.34 21.07 3.62
C PRO A 6 38.65 20.58 4.91
N GLY A 7 37.32 20.69 4.96
CA GLY A 7 36.50 20.07 6.01
C GLY A 7 36.10 21.02 7.15
N GLY A 8 35.13 21.90 6.89
CA GLY A 8 34.27 22.38 7.96
C GLY A 8 33.38 21.23 8.43
N LEU A 9 33.30 20.99 9.74
CA LEU A 9 32.35 20.05 10.34
C LEU A 9 30.93 20.38 9.85
N PRO A 10 30.09 19.37 9.54
CA PRO A 10 28.71 19.63 9.15
C PRO A 10 28.03 20.49 10.21
N SER A 11 27.22 21.46 9.79
CA SER A 11 26.36 22.18 10.74
C SER A 11 25.51 21.15 11.54
N ASP A 12 25.18 21.44 12.81
CA ASP A 12 24.43 20.50 13.66
C ASP A 12 23.14 19.97 12.99
N GLY A 13 22.54 20.75 12.07
CA GLY A 13 21.40 20.34 11.25
C GLY A 13 21.74 19.30 10.17
N GLU A 14 22.88 19.44 9.49
CA GLU A 14 23.31 18.46 8.47
C GLU A 14 23.73 17.13 9.08
N ALA A 15 24.43 17.16 10.22
CA ALA A 15 24.79 15.95 10.95
C ALA A 15 23.53 15.18 11.38
N ASN A 16 22.53 15.87 11.95
CA ASN A 16 21.25 15.28 12.32
C ASN A 16 20.48 14.72 11.11
N ARG A 17 20.47 15.43 9.98
CA ARG A 17 19.85 14.95 8.73
C ARG A 17 20.46 13.61 8.29
N TRP A 18 21.78 13.52 8.24
CA TRP A 18 22.46 12.28 7.83
C TRP A 18 22.28 11.14 8.84
N LEU A 19 22.24 11.43 10.14
CA LEU A 19 21.92 10.43 11.16
C LEU A 19 20.54 9.81 10.93
N VAL A 20 19.53 10.62 10.60
CA VAL A 20 18.18 10.11 10.28
C VAL A 20 18.21 9.24 9.02
N VAL A 21 18.86 9.71 7.96
CA VAL A 21 18.98 8.96 6.69
C VAL A 21 19.65 7.59 6.90
N LEU A 22 20.83 7.59 7.53
CA LEU A 22 21.59 6.36 7.77
C LEU A 22 20.84 5.40 8.70
N SER A 23 20.17 5.90 9.74
CA SER A 23 19.37 5.06 10.64
C SER A 23 18.23 4.33 9.92
N ARG A 24 17.63 4.94 8.89
CA ARG A 24 16.58 4.31 8.08
C ARG A 24 17.14 3.28 7.12
N ILE A 25 18.31 3.55 6.52
CA ILE A 25 19.03 2.57 5.69
C ILE A 25 19.45 1.36 6.53
N ASP A 26 20.01 1.58 7.72
CA ASP A 26 20.39 0.51 8.65
C ASP A 26 19.19 -0.33 9.08
N LYS A 27 18.04 0.32 9.33
CA LYS A 27 16.79 -0.37 9.64
C LYS A 27 16.32 -1.24 8.47
N PHE A 28 16.35 -0.72 7.24
CA PHE A 28 16.02 -1.50 6.04
C PHE A 28 16.96 -2.70 5.86
N ASN A 29 18.27 -2.49 6.02
CA ASN A 29 19.27 -3.56 5.93
C ASN A 29 19.01 -4.65 6.98
N LYS A 30 18.75 -4.26 8.22
CA LYS A 30 18.41 -5.19 9.30
C LYS A 30 17.14 -5.98 8.99
N ASP A 31 16.08 -5.29 8.59
CA ASP A 31 14.81 -5.91 8.22
C ASP A 31 15.00 -6.93 7.07
N SER A 32 15.81 -6.59 6.07
CA SER A 32 16.13 -7.47 4.94
C SER A 32 16.88 -8.73 5.37
N ILE A 33 17.89 -8.60 6.23
CA ILE A 33 18.65 -9.72 6.80
C ILE A 33 17.74 -10.61 7.65
N ASP A 34 16.94 -10.02 8.52
CA ASP A 34 16.04 -10.76 9.42
C ASP A 34 14.99 -11.53 8.61
N ALA A 35 14.44 -10.91 7.57
CA ALA A 35 13.51 -11.58 6.67
C ALA A 35 14.19 -12.75 5.94
N GLN A 36 15.41 -12.58 5.43
CA GLN A 36 16.14 -13.64 4.71
C GLN A 36 16.38 -14.87 5.60
N ARG A 37 16.66 -14.66 6.89
CA ARG A 37 16.83 -15.74 7.87
C ARG A 37 15.54 -16.51 8.14
N VAL A 38 14.38 -15.85 8.10
CA VAL A 38 13.10 -16.45 8.47
C VAL A 38 12.48 -17.22 7.30
N ASP A 39 12.48 -16.65 6.09
CA ASP A 39 11.76 -17.24 4.95
C ASP A 39 12.67 -18.01 3.99
N GLY A 40 14.01 -17.85 4.06
CA GLY A 40 14.99 -18.51 3.18
C GLY A 40 14.86 -18.20 1.67
N GLN A 41 13.76 -17.57 1.26
CA GLN A 41 13.30 -17.34 -0.11
C GLN A 41 12.70 -15.94 -0.28
N LEU A 42 13.24 -14.88 0.36
CA LEU A 42 12.89 -13.51 -0.08
C LEU A 42 13.27 -13.22 -1.53
N THR A 43 14.04 -14.11 -2.14
CA THR A 43 14.44 -14.13 -3.55
C THR A 43 13.59 -15.09 -4.40
N ALA A 44 12.38 -15.45 -3.96
CA ALA A 44 11.46 -16.15 -4.84
C ALA A 44 11.21 -15.30 -6.09
N THR A 45 11.34 -15.93 -7.26
CA THR A 45 11.36 -15.43 -8.65
C THR A 45 10.16 -14.59 -9.09
N TRP A 46 9.27 -14.23 -8.16
CA TRP A 46 8.11 -13.38 -8.37
C TRP A 46 8.48 -11.94 -8.06
N GLY A 47 8.73 -11.16 -9.11
CA GLY A 47 8.80 -9.71 -8.94
C GLY A 47 9.50 -8.99 -10.08
N LEU A 48 10.51 -9.62 -10.69
CA LEU A 48 11.28 -9.01 -11.77
C LEU A 48 12.10 -10.06 -12.53
N PRO A 49 11.67 -10.46 -13.75
CA PRO A 49 12.36 -11.50 -14.50
C PRO A 49 13.74 -11.03 -14.94
N LEU A 50 14.69 -11.96 -15.04
CA LEU A 50 15.94 -11.74 -15.76
C LEU A 50 15.74 -12.10 -17.23
N PRO A 51 16.29 -11.32 -18.17
CA PRO A 51 16.29 -11.70 -19.56
C PRO A 51 17.14 -12.95 -19.80
N THR A 52 16.82 -13.75 -20.80
CA THR A 52 17.60 -14.97 -21.14
C THR A 52 19.01 -14.66 -21.63
N TRP A 53 19.24 -13.45 -22.14
CA TRP A 53 20.54 -12.94 -22.55
C TRP A 53 21.34 -12.30 -21.41
N ALA A 54 20.76 -12.17 -20.21
CA ALA A 54 21.55 -11.82 -19.04
C ALA A 54 22.60 -12.90 -18.81
N SER A 55 23.88 -12.54 -18.96
CA SER A 55 24.98 -13.45 -18.68
C SER A 55 24.99 -13.86 -17.20
N THR A 56 25.64 -14.98 -16.91
CA THR A 56 25.90 -15.46 -15.54
C THR A 56 26.74 -14.47 -14.70
N HIS A 57 27.23 -13.38 -15.30
CA HIS A 57 28.13 -12.39 -14.70
C HIS A 57 27.48 -11.04 -14.38
N LEU A 58 26.15 -10.91 -14.31
CA LEU A 58 25.50 -9.70 -13.77
C LEU A 58 25.84 -9.38 -12.29
N ALA A 59 26.60 -10.25 -11.61
CA ALA A 59 26.95 -10.10 -10.21
C ALA A 59 27.74 -8.80 -9.98
N GLY A 60 27.18 -7.89 -9.19
CA GLY A 60 27.80 -6.59 -8.91
C GLY A 60 27.49 -5.51 -9.94
N SER A 61 26.74 -5.80 -11.02
CA SER A 61 26.27 -4.80 -11.98
C SER A 61 25.21 -3.86 -11.40
N LYS A 62 25.06 -2.67 -11.98
CA LYS A 62 23.99 -1.73 -11.60
C LYS A 62 22.59 -2.35 -11.71
N VAL A 63 22.39 -3.20 -12.71
CA VAL A 63 21.13 -3.92 -12.96
C VAL A 63 20.82 -4.89 -11.82
N GLU A 64 21.79 -5.72 -11.42
CA GLU A 64 21.56 -6.70 -10.34
C GLU A 64 21.37 -6.03 -8.98
N LEU A 65 22.13 -4.97 -8.69
CA LEU A 65 21.94 -4.20 -7.45
C LEU A 65 20.54 -3.58 -7.38
N ALA A 66 20.06 -2.96 -8.48
CA ALA A 66 18.70 -2.44 -8.54
C ALA A 66 17.64 -3.55 -8.37
N ARG A 67 17.88 -4.73 -8.96
CA ARG A 67 17.00 -5.89 -8.82
C ARG A 67 16.95 -6.43 -7.38
N GLN A 68 18.09 -6.54 -6.71
CA GLN A 68 18.14 -7.03 -5.32
C GLN A 68 17.47 -6.06 -4.35
N LEU A 69 17.68 -4.75 -4.53
CA LEU A 69 16.97 -3.73 -3.77
C LEU A 69 15.45 -3.79 -4.03
N PHE A 70 15.03 -3.98 -5.27
CA PHE A 70 13.62 -4.20 -5.59
C PHE A 70 13.04 -5.39 -4.84
N LEU A 71 13.66 -6.57 -4.97
CA LEU A 71 13.11 -7.83 -4.42
C LEU A 71 13.00 -7.76 -2.89
N SER A 72 14.04 -7.22 -2.23
CA SER A 72 14.03 -7.03 -0.78
C SER A 72 12.98 -6.01 -0.33
N ALA A 73 12.89 -4.87 -1.00
CA ALA A 73 11.92 -3.82 -0.67
C ALA A 73 10.48 -4.28 -0.91
N ASP A 74 10.20 -4.98 -2.01
CA ASP A 74 8.86 -5.47 -2.32
C ASP A 74 8.39 -6.55 -1.33
N ALA A 75 9.25 -7.51 -1.00
CA ALA A 75 8.93 -8.54 -0.02
C ALA A 75 8.68 -7.95 1.39
N LEU A 76 9.52 -7.01 1.82
CA LEU A 76 9.31 -6.31 3.10
C LEU A 76 8.04 -5.46 3.08
N SER A 77 7.73 -4.78 1.98
CA SER A 77 6.47 -4.05 1.78
C SER A 77 5.25 -4.96 1.92
N ILE A 78 5.24 -6.12 1.25
CA ILE A 78 4.14 -7.09 1.30
C ILE A 78 3.95 -7.63 2.72
N SER A 79 5.04 -7.95 3.43
CA SER A 79 4.95 -8.43 4.81
C SER A 79 4.37 -7.37 5.76
N ALA A 80 4.85 -6.12 5.66
CA ALA A 80 4.34 -4.98 6.43
C ALA A 80 2.86 -4.70 6.12
N GLN A 81 2.46 -4.79 4.85
CA GLN A 81 1.06 -4.63 4.42
C GLN A 81 0.16 -5.69 5.07
N LYS A 82 0.57 -6.97 5.05
CA LYS A 82 -0.18 -8.09 5.66
C LYS A 82 -0.30 -7.94 7.18
N GLU A 83 0.74 -7.47 7.85
CA GLU A 83 0.70 -7.19 9.29
C GLU A 83 -0.24 -6.03 9.63
N ARG A 84 -0.14 -4.92 8.89
CA ARG A 84 -1.04 -3.77 9.01
C ARG A 84 -2.49 -4.18 8.81
N ASP A 85 -2.78 -4.93 7.74
CA ASP A 85 -4.15 -5.36 7.41
C ASP A 85 -4.71 -6.32 8.48
N ARG A 86 -3.89 -7.24 9.02
CA ARG A 86 -4.30 -8.09 10.14
C ARG A 86 -4.61 -7.29 11.40
N MET A 87 -3.77 -6.33 11.75
CA MET A 87 -4.01 -5.46 12.91
C MET A 87 -5.33 -4.70 12.74
N PHE A 88 -5.54 -4.06 11.59
CA PHE A 88 -6.75 -3.31 11.31
C PHE A 88 -8.01 -4.18 11.38
N MET A 89 -7.99 -5.35 10.74
CA MET A 89 -9.11 -6.30 10.81
C MET A 89 -9.35 -6.84 12.23
N GLY A 90 -8.29 -7.05 13.00
CA GLY A 90 -8.38 -7.45 14.40
C GLY A 90 -9.06 -6.38 15.27
N LEU A 91 -8.69 -5.11 15.09
CA LEU A 91 -9.29 -3.97 15.81
C LEU A 91 -10.77 -3.78 15.43
N LEU A 92 -11.11 -3.88 14.14
CA LEU A 92 -12.50 -3.87 13.70
C LEU A 92 -13.30 -5.04 14.30
N GLY A 93 -12.70 -6.23 14.35
CA GLY A 93 -13.30 -7.42 14.97
C GLY A 93 -13.58 -7.25 16.47
N PHE A 94 -12.59 -6.77 17.23
CA PHE A 94 -12.78 -6.47 18.66
C PHE A 94 -13.85 -5.41 18.88
N SER A 95 -13.86 -4.36 18.06
CA SER A 95 -14.89 -3.31 18.13
C SER A 95 -16.29 -3.88 17.85
N ALA A 96 -16.45 -4.71 16.83
CA ALA A 96 -17.73 -5.34 16.49
C ALA A 96 -18.28 -6.19 17.64
N VAL A 97 -17.43 -7.04 18.25
CA VAL A 97 -17.84 -7.89 19.36
C VAL A 97 -18.10 -7.08 20.62
N ALA A 98 -17.28 -6.07 20.93
CA ALA A 98 -17.51 -5.19 22.08
C ALA A 98 -18.83 -4.42 21.96
N ILE A 99 -19.15 -3.90 20.77
CA ILE A 99 -20.44 -3.24 20.51
C ILE A 99 -21.59 -4.23 20.71
N LEU A 100 -21.49 -5.43 20.16
CA LEU A 100 -22.52 -6.47 20.33
C LEU A 100 -22.77 -6.78 21.82
N LEU A 101 -21.71 -7.04 22.59
CA LEU A 101 -21.81 -7.32 24.02
C LEU A 101 -22.43 -6.14 24.79
N SER A 102 -22.04 -4.91 24.46
CA SER A 102 -22.60 -3.69 25.07
C SER A 102 -24.09 -3.54 24.78
N GLN A 103 -24.54 -3.79 23.53
CA GLN A 103 -25.96 -3.72 23.16
C GLN A 103 -26.81 -4.80 23.83
N VAL A 104 -26.27 -6.03 23.95
CA VAL A 104 -26.96 -7.11 24.67
C VAL A 104 -27.05 -6.79 26.17
N TYR A 105 -25.99 -6.22 26.76
CA TYR A 105 -25.97 -5.79 28.15
C TYR A 105 -27.00 -4.70 28.47
N SER A 106 -27.05 -3.66 27.63
CA SER A 106 -27.93 -2.50 27.86
C SER A 106 -29.41 -2.83 27.72
N SER A 107 -29.75 -3.75 26.81
CA SER A 107 -31.12 -3.89 26.35
C SER A 107 -31.77 -5.20 26.80
N LEU A 108 -31.04 -6.33 26.77
CA LEU A 108 -31.62 -7.66 27.01
C LEU A 108 -31.25 -8.21 28.39
N PHE A 109 -29.96 -8.23 28.72
CA PHE A 109 -29.44 -8.92 29.90
C PHE A 109 -28.42 -8.06 30.63
N SER A 110 -28.81 -7.43 31.75
CA SER A 110 -27.92 -6.60 32.56
C SER A 110 -26.95 -7.43 33.43
N ILE A 111 -26.25 -8.38 32.81
CA ILE A 111 -25.29 -9.27 33.45
C ILE A 111 -23.91 -8.61 33.39
N ALA A 112 -23.28 -8.43 34.56
CA ALA A 112 -21.99 -7.75 34.69
C ALA A 112 -20.87 -8.38 33.83
N THR A 113 -20.94 -9.69 33.55
CA THR A 113 -19.95 -10.39 32.72
C THR A 113 -19.96 -9.94 31.26
N LEU A 114 -21.11 -9.53 30.71
CA LEU A 114 -21.20 -9.00 29.35
C LEU A 114 -20.51 -7.63 29.25
N LEU A 115 -20.76 -6.75 30.23
CA LEU A 115 -20.10 -5.46 30.32
C LEU A 115 -18.59 -5.62 30.54
N ALA A 116 -18.18 -6.49 31.47
CA ALA A 116 -16.77 -6.79 31.72
C ALA A 116 -16.09 -7.37 30.46
N GLY A 117 -16.78 -8.21 29.69
CA GLY A 117 -16.30 -8.73 28.41
C GLY A 117 -16.11 -7.64 27.36
N ALA A 118 -17.07 -6.72 27.22
CA ALA A 118 -16.97 -5.59 26.29
C ALA A 118 -15.78 -4.67 26.63
N VAL A 119 -15.65 -4.30 27.92
CA VAL A 119 -14.52 -3.48 28.41
C VAL A 119 -13.19 -4.22 28.23
N GLY A 120 -13.16 -5.52 28.52
CA GLY A 120 -11.98 -6.37 28.32
C GLY A 120 -11.52 -6.40 26.86
N LEU A 121 -12.43 -6.55 25.90
CA LEU A 121 -12.10 -6.53 24.47
C LEU A 121 -11.56 -5.17 24.01
N ILE A 122 -12.14 -4.07 24.49
CA ILE A 122 -11.63 -2.72 24.22
C ILE A 122 -10.22 -2.57 24.79
N GLY A 123 -9.98 -3.03 26.02
CA GLY A 123 -8.66 -3.01 26.65
C GLY A 123 -7.62 -3.85 25.89
N VAL A 124 -7.96 -5.07 25.48
CA VAL A 124 -7.09 -5.92 24.66
C VAL A 124 -6.79 -5.26 23.31
N GLY A 125 -7.81 -4.67 22.66
CA GLY A 125 -7.62 -3.92 21.42
C GLY A 125 -6.69 -2.72 21.58
N ALA A 126 -6.84 -1.95 22.66
CA ALA A 126 -5.97 -0.82 22.98
C ALA A 126 -4.52 -1.25 23.26
N CYS A 127 -4.33 -2.32 24.04
CA CYS A 127 -3.01 -2.90 24.29
C CYS A 127 -2.35 -3.40 23.00
N TRP A 128 -3.11 -4.09 22.13
CA TRP A 128 -2.60 -4.56 20.85
C TRP A 128 -2.24 -3.40 19.92
N TYR A 129 -3.10 -2.38 19.86
CA TYR A 129 -2.83 -1.16 19.11
C TYR A 129 -1.54 -0.49 19.59
N TRP A 130 -1.39 -0.28 20.90
CA TRP A 130 -0.18 0.34 21.46
C TRP A 130 1.07 -0.47 21.12
N ALA A 131 1.05 -1.79 21.33
CA ALA A 131 2.17 -2.67 21.00
C ALA A 131 2.51 -2.65 19.49
N SER A 132 1.50 -2.50 18.63
CA SER A 132 1.68 -2.46 17.17
C SER A 132 2.13 -1.09 16.65
N SER A 133 1.67 0.00 17.28
CA SER A 133 2.03 1.38 16.89
C SER A 133 3.55 1.62 16.96
N GLN A 134 4.23 0.95 17.89
CA GLN A 134 5.69 0.98 18.03
C GLN A 134 6.44 0.39 16.82
N ARG A 135 5.77 -0.43 16.00
CA ARG A 135 6.38 -1.09 14.84
C ARG A 135 6.38 -0.22 13.57
N ASN A 136 5.66 0.91 13.58
CA ASN A 136 5.49 1.81 12.43
C ASN A 136 5.18 1.04 11.13
N LEU A 137 4.22 0.11 11.18
CA LEU A 137 3.91 -0.81 10.06
C LEU A 137 3.48 -0.07 8.80
N GLU A 138 2.68 0.98 8.97
CA GLU A 138 2.22 1.82 7.87
C GLU A 138 3.39 2.55 7.21
N GLY A 139 4.23 3.22 8.01
CA GLY A 139 5.44 3.86 7.50
C GLY A 139 6.31 2.87 6.73
N ARG A 140 6.61 1.69 7.30
CA ARG A 140 7.42 0.64 6.64
C ARG A 140 6.81 0.18 5.32
N TYR A 141 5.50 -0.10 5.29
CA TYR A 141 4.81 -0.49 4.06
C TYR A 141 4.96 0.57 2.96
N LEU A 142 4.66 1.83 3.28
CA LEU A 142 4.68 2.93 2.33
C LEU A 142 6.11 3.20 1.81
N ASP A 143 7.07 3.26 2.72
CA ASP A 143 8.48 3.53 2.45
C ASP A 143 9.15 2.42 1.62
N TYR A 144 8.89 1.15 1.95
CA TYR A 144 9.46 0.01 1.21
C TYR A 144 8.80 -0.19 -0.15
N ARG A 145 7.49 0.06 -0.28
CA ARG A 145 6.82 0.05 -1.60
C ARG A 145 7.36 1.15 -2.50
N ALA A 146 7.57 2.35 -1.95
CA ALA A 146 8.12 3.47 -2.69
C ALA A 146 9.54 3.16 -3.21
N LEU A 147 10.39 2.57 -2.35
CA LEU A 147 11.72 2.10 -2.72
C LEU A 147 11.66 1.02 -3.80
N ALA A 148 10.79 0.01 -3.65
CA ALA A 148 10.64 -1.07 -4.64
C ALA A 148 10.28 -0.50 -6.02
N GLU A 149 9.22 0.30 -6.12
CA GLU A 149 8.80 0.87 -7.41
C GLU A 149 9.89 1.74 -8.07
N ALA A 150 10.67 2.48 -7.28
CA ALA A 150 11.79 3.24 -7.83
C ALA A 150 12.93 2.35 -8.32
N CYS A 151 13.27 1.29 -7.57
CA CYS A 151 14.25 0.28 -7.98
C CYS A 151 13.80 -0.51 -9.23
N ARG A 152 12.50 -0.68 -9.44
CA ARG A 152 11.95 -1.29 -10.66
C ARG A 152 12.21 -0.44 -11.89
N VAL A 153 11.95 0.86 -11.81
CA VAL A 153 12.26 1.81 -12.89
C VAL A 153 13.76 1.83 -13.17
N GLN A 154 14.56 1.94 -12.11
CA GLN A 154 16.01 1.89 -12.17
C GLN A 154 16.51 0.63 -12.89
N TYR A 155 15.99 -0.55 -12.53
CA TYR A 155 16.34 -1.82 -13.17
C TYR A 155 16.12 -1.78 -14.69
N PHE A 156 14.91 -1.41 -15.14
CA PHE A 156 14.60 -1.40 -16.56
C PHE A 156 15.34 -0.30 -17.33
N TRP A 157 15.61 0.84 -16.70
CA TRP A 157 16.45 1.90 -17.28
C TRP A 157 17.88 1.43 -17.53
N LYS A 158 18.49 0.76 -16.55
CA LYS A 158 19.85 0.23 -16.70
C LYS A 158 19.93 -0.90 -17.74
N LEU A 159 18.87 -1.71 -17.90
CA LEU A 159 18.81 -2.71 -18.97
C LEU A 159 18.88 -2.10 -20.37
N VAL A 160 18.30 -0.93 -20.61
CA VAL A 160 18.32 -0.28 -21.94
C VAL A 160 19.44 0.76 -22.09
N GLY A 161 20.30 0.90 -21.08
CA GLY A 161 21.45 1.81 -21.11
C GLY A 161 21.13 3.27 -20.80
N ILE A 162 20.05 3.56 -20.08
CA ILE A 162 19.77 4.91 -19.58
C ILE A 162 20.71 5.19 -18.39
N GLU A 163 21.58 6.20 -18.55
CA GLU A 163 22.58 6.57 -17.53
C GLU A 163 21.96 7.26 -16.30
N GLU A 164 20.79 7.87 -16.43
CA GLU A 164 20.11 8.56 -15.34
C GLU A 164 19.80 7.65 -14.16
N CYS A 165 19.80 8.24 -12.96
CA CYS A 165 19.38 7.57 -11.74
C CYS A 165 17.92 7.93 -11.43
N ALA A 166 17.09 6.92 -11.16
CA ALA A 166 15.69 7.11 -10.78
C ALA A 166 15.51 8.04 -9.57
N SER A 167 16.52 8.10 -8.67
CA SER A 167 16.50 8.98 -7.50
C SER A 167 16.34 10.47 -7.84
N VAL A 168 16.80 10.92 -9.02
CA VAL A 168 16.76 12.34 -9.45
C VAL A 168 15.34 12.81 -9.78
N HIS A 169 14.50 11.87 -10.22
CA HIS A 169 13.11 12.13 -10.63
C HIS A 169 12.12 11.81 -9.51
N PHE A 170 12.57 11.18 -8.43
CA PHE A 170 11.72 10.82 -7.30
C PHE A 170 11.49 12.00 -6.33
N LEU A 171 10.23 12.47 -6.25
CA LEU A 171 9.72 13.43 -5.25
C LEU A 171 10.65 14.63 -4.99
N ARG A 172 10.89 15.45 -6.03
CA ARG A 172 11.71 16.67 -5.94
C ARG A 172 11.21 17.71 -4.93
N GLU A 173 9.91 17.72 -4.64
CA GLU A 173 9.26 18.73 -3.79
C GLU A 173 9.29 18.37 -2.28
N GLN A 174 9.47 17.10 -1.91
CA GLN A 174 9.51 16.67 -0.50
C GLN A 174 10.92 16.22 -0.12
N ARG A 175 11.71 17.16 0.41
CA ARG A 175 13.16 16.98 0.54
C ARG A 175 13.60 16.10 1.70
N ASP A 176 12.95 16.13 2.86
CA ASP A 176 13.59 15.62 4.08
C ASP A 176 13.21 14.20 4.49
N GLU A 177 11.93 13.81 4.40
CA GLU A 177 11.48 12.49 4.89
C GLU A 177 11.78 11.32 3.93
N LEU A 178 12.09 11.63 2.67
CA LEU A 178 12.26 10.68 1.58
C LEU A 178 13.69 10.63 1.06
N GLU A 179 14.58 11.43 1.66
CA GLU A 179 15.99 11.47 1.30
C GLU A 179 16.61 10.08 1.41
N TRP A 180 16.28 9.32 2.46
CA TRP A 180 16.83 7.98 2.64
C TRP A 180 16.46 7.02 1.49
N ILE A 181 15.27 7.17 0.88
CA ILE A 181 14.85 6.38 -0.30
C ILE A 181 15.73 6.76 -1.50
N ARG A 182 15.94 8.07 -1.74
CA ARG A 182 16.82 8.54 -2.82
C ARG A 182 18.24 8.02 -2.66
N GLN A 183 18.78 8.11 -1.45
CA GLN A 183 20.12 7.60 -1.13
C GLN A 183 20.20 6.08 -1.28
N ALA A 184 19.17 5.35 -0.84
CA ALA A 184 19.11 3.90 -1.03
C ALA A 184 19.12 3.52 -2.52
N ILE A 185 18.34 4.19 -3.37
CA ILE A 185 18.36 3.95 -4.83
C ILE A 185 19.76 4.23 -5.42
N GLN A 186 20.42 5.31 -4.99
CA GLN A 186 21.75 5.67 -5.49
C GLN A 186 22.81 4.59 -5.22
N THR A 187 22.64 3.76 -4.18
CA THR A 187 23.56 2.63 -3.95
C THR A 187 23.59 1.63 -5.11
N SER A 188 22.52 1.53 -5.91
CA SER A 188 22.52 0.70 -7.12
C SER A 188 23.40 1.23 -8.25
N GLU A 189 23.85 2.49 -8.20
CA GLU A 189 24.75 3.08 -9.20
C GLU A 189 26.23 2.70 -8.98
N ILE A 190 26.57 2.07 -7.86
CA ILE A 190 27.96 1.70 -7.52
C ILE A 190 28.46 0.54 -8.40
N GLY A 191 27.54 -0.25 -8.96
CA GLY A 191 27.88 -1.42 -9.74
C GLY A 191 28.46 -1.13 -11.13
N ASP A 192 29.01 -2.18 -11.75
CA ASP A 192 29.61 -2.12 -13.09
C ASP A 192 28.53 -1.98 -14.20
N GLU A 193 28.92 -1.44 -15.37
CA GLU A 193 28.03 -1.10 -16.50
C GLU A 193 27.77 -2.24 -17.50
N GLU A 194 27.85 -3.50 -17.05
CA GLU A 194 27.91 -4.69 -17.92
C GLU A 194 26.59 -5.07 -18.63
N ALA A 195 25.52 -4.28 -18.52
CA ALA A 195 24.23 -4.59 -19.15
C ALA A 195 24.17 -4.44 -20.69
N ASN A 196 25.30 -4.09 -21.33
CA ASN A 196 25.38 -3.77 -22.76
C ASN A 196 25.74 -4.96 -23.68
N GLU A 197 25.75 -6.20 -23.16
CA GLU A 197 26.15 -7.38 -23.95
C GLU A 197 25.12 -7.75 -25.05
N ALA A 198 23.84 -7.44 -24.87
CA ALA A 198 22.77 -7.76 -25.82
C ALA A 198 22.39 -6.58 -26.74
N PRO A 199 21.95 -6.86 -27.98
CA PRO A 199 21.44 -5.83 -28.89
C PRO A 199 20.34 -4.97 -28.24
N LEU A 200 20.39 -3.65 -28.43
CA LEU A 200 19.41 -2.72 -27.84
C LEU A 200 17.95 -3.09 -28.16
N LEU A 201 17.68 -3.60 -29.36
CA LEU A 201 16.36 -4.08 -29.75
C LEU A 201 15.84 -5.20 -28.82
N ASP A 202 16.66 -6.19 -28.50
CA ASP A 202 16.27 -7.32 -27.64
C ASP A 202 15.99 -6.84 -26.21
N ARG A 203 16.77 -5.86 -25.74
CA ARG A 203 16.61 -5.24 -24.42
C ARG A 203 15.31 -4.44 -24.33
N LEU A 204 14.99 -3.68 -25.38
CA LEU A 204 13.72 -2.94 -25.49
C LEU A 204 12.50 -3.87 -25.60
N LEU A 205 12.60 -4.95 -26.37
CA LEU A 205 11.55 -5.97 -26.46
C LEU A 205 11.32 -6.68 -25.12
N PHE A 206 12.40 -6.91 -24.37
CA PHE A 206 12.29 -7.41 -23.00
C PHE A 206 11.60 -6.41 -22.08
N VAL A 207 11.98 -5.13 -22.09
CA VAL A 207 11.30 -4.09 -21.30
C VAL A 207 9.81 -4.00 -21.66
N ARG A 208 9.48 -3.97 -22.94
CA ARG A 208 8.09 -3.96 -23.43
C ARG A 208 7.24 -5.08 -22.82
N THR A 209 7.80 -6.29 -22.75
CA THR A 209 7.06 -7.49 -22.29
C THR A 209 7.12 -7.67 -20.77
N ALA A 210 8.30 -7.58 -20.18
CA ALA A 210 8.54 -7.79 -18.75
C ALA A 210 8.12 -6.62 -17.86
N TRP A 211 8.12 -5.38 -18.38
CA TRP A 211 7.67 -4.21 -17.66
C TRP A 211 6.27 -3.79 -18.10
N ILE A 212 6.10 -3.41 -19.36
CA ILE A 212 4.88 -2.69 -19.79
C ILE A 212 3.68 -3.65 -19.87
N ASP A 213 3.83 -4.79 -20.55
CA ASP A 213 2.76 -5.78 -20.68
C ASP A 213 2.37 -6.37 -19.31
N ASP A 214 3.34 -6.65 -18.42
CA ASP A 214 3.06 -7.09 -17.05
C ASP A 214 2.19 -6.07 -16.28
N GLN A 215 2.56 -4.79 -16.35
CA GLN A 215 1.83 -3.74 -15.65
C GLN A 215 0.45 -3.47 -16.24
N LEU A 216 0.30 -3.56 -17.56
CA LEU A 216 -1.01 -3.52 -18.23
C LEU A 216 -1.90 -4.66 -17.75
N ASN A 217 -1.35 -5.88 -17.67
CA ASN A 217 -2.08 -7.03 -17.15
C ASN A 217 -2.47 -6.84 -15.67
N TYR A 218 -1.62 -6.18 -14.87
CA TYR A 218 -1.90 -5.89 -13.47
C TYR A 218 -3.00 -4.83 -13.28
N PHE A 219 -2.90 -3.69 -13.98
CA PHE A 219 -3.83 -2.57 -13.81
C PHE A 219 -5.13 -2.71 -14.60
N GLY A 220 -5.02 -2.97 -15.91
CA GLY A 220 -6.15 -3.11 -16.84
C GLY A 220 -6.76 -4.50 -16.89
N GLY A 221 -5.99 -5.54 -16.53
CA GLY A 221 -6.43 -6.92 -16.60
C GLY A 221 -6.21 -7.53 -17.98
N SER A 222 -6.16 -8.86 -18.04
CA SER A 222 -5.96 -9.59 -19.29
C SER A 222 -6.49 -11.01 -19.17
N SER A 223 -6.82 -11.62 -20.31
CA SER A 223 -7.18 -13.03 -20.42
C SER A 223 -8.32 -13.45 -19.48
N GLY A 224 -9.36 -12.61 -19.40
CA GLY A 224 -10.55 -12.85 -18.57
C GLY A 224 -10.36 -12.56 -17.07
N ARG A 225 -9.21 -12.04 -16.64
CA ARG A 225 -8.98 -11.56 -15.27
C ARG A 225 -9.28 -10.07 -15.18
N ILE A 226 -10.06 -9.71 -14.17
CA ILE A 226 -10.39 -8.31 -13.87
C ILE A 226 -9.12 -7.60 -13.38
N GLY A 227 -8.77 -6.47 -14.02
CA GLY A 227 -7.65 -5.62 -13.62
C GLY A 227 -7.84 -5.00 -12.24
N LYS A 228 -6.74 -4.55 -11.62
CA LYS A 228 -6.79 -3.91 -10.30
C LYS A 228 -7.61 -2.62 -10.27
N ALA A 229 -7.65 -1.86 -11.37
CA ALA A 229 -8.47 -0.66 -11.46
C ALA A 229 -9.96 -1.01 -11.27
N GLU A 230 -10.46 -1.92 -12.11
CA GLU A 230 -11.86 -2.36 -12.09
C GLU A 230 -12.20 -3.13 -10.81
N LEU A 231 -11.31 -3.98 -10.31
CA LEU A 231 -11.54 -4.71 -9.06
C LEU A 231 -11.77 -3.76 -7.88
N ASN A 232 -11.00 -2.67 -7.78
CA ASN A 232 -11.19 -1.69 -6.72
C ASN A 232 -12.47 -0.87 -6.92
N HIS A 233 -12.82 -0.54 -8.16
CA HIS A 233 -14.10 0.11 -8.47
C HIS A 233 -15.29 -0.76 -8.03
N LEU A 234 -15.30 -2.05 -8.39
CA LEU A 234 -16.34 -3.00 -7.99
C LEU A 234 -16.40 -3.18 -6.48
N ASN A 235 -15.25 -3.22 -5.79
CA ASN A 235 -15.20 -3.30 -4.34
C ASN A 235 -15.78 -2.04 -3.69
N ASP A 236 -15.44 -0.84 -4.17
CA ASP A 236 -15.99 0.41 -3.66
C ASP A 236 -17.53 0.43 -3.75
N VAL A 237 -18.07 0.10 -4.93
CA VAL A 237 -19.52 0.03 -5.15
C VAL A 237 -20.16 -1.02 -4.23
N LYS A 238 -19.57 -2.22 -4.15
CA LYS A 238 -20.09 -3.33 -3.34
C LYS A 238 -20.13 -2.99 -1.84
N TRP A 239 -19.07 -2.39 -1.30
CA TRP A 239 -18.99 -2.04 0.11
C TRP A 239 -19.88 -0.85 0.46
N SER A 240 -19.96 0.15 -0.42
CA SER A 240 -20.92 1.26 -0.32
C SER A 240 -22.37 0.76 -0.29
N GLN A 241 -22.73 -0.15 -1.20
CA GLN A 241 -24.06 -0.76 -1.25
C GLN A 241 -24.39 -1.54 0.03
N ARG A 242 -23.44 -2.32 0.57
CA ARG A 242 -23.62 -3.06 1.82
C ARG A 242 -23.83 -2.14 3.01
N SER A 243 -23.00 -1.09 3.16
CA SER A 243 -23.17 -0.11 4.24
C SER A 243 -24.54 0.57 4.16
N ARG A 244 -24.95 1.00 2.96
CA ARG A 244 -26.27 1.60 2.72
C ARG A 244 -27.43 0.64 2.99
N LEU A 245 -27.31 -0.62 2.57
CA LEU A 245 -28.34 -1.64 2.84
C LEU A 245 -28.52 -1.84 4.34
N LEU A 246 -27.43 -2.00 5.10
CA LEU A 246 -27.49 -2.13 6.56
C LEU A 246 -28.10 -0.89 7.21
N PHE A 247 -27.77 0.30 6.73
CA PHE A 247 -28.36 1.55 7.21
C PHE A 247 -29.87 1.61 6.98
N VAL A 248 -30.33 1.30 5.75
CA VAL A 248 -31.76 1.31 5.40
C VAL A 248 -32.53 0.22 6.16
N LEU A 249 -31.94 -0.95 6.38
CA LEU A 249 -32.52 -1.99 7.22
C LEU A 249 -32.64 -1.52 8.68
N GLY A 250 -31.61 -0.85 9.22
CA GLY A 250 -31.64 -0.26 10.56
C GLY A 250 -32.74 0.80 10.69
N MET A 251 -32.87 1.68 9.71
CA MET A 251 -33.94 2.70 9.65
C MET A 251 -35.34 2.07 9.58
N THR A 252 -35.52 1.09 8.70
CA THR A 252 -36.78 0.36 8.56
C THR A 252 -37.15 -0.34 9.86
N LEU A 253 -36.20 -1.04 10.49
CA LEU A 253 -36.44 -1.72 11.76
C LEU A 253 -36.77 -0.74 12.88
N THR A 254 -36.09 0.42 12.94
CA THR A 254 -36.39 1.51 13.89
C THR A 254 -37.83 2.02 13.72
N LEU A 255 -38.27 2.24 12.48
CA LEU A 255 -39.64 2.65 12.18
C LEU A 255 -40.64 1.56 12.59
N MET A 256 -40.35 0.30 12.30
CA MET A 256 -41.18 -0.83 12.75
C MET A 256 -41.25 -0.92 14.28
N THR A 257 -40.15 -0.65 14.99
CA THR A 257 -40.13 -0.59 16.46
C THR A 257 -41.04 0.52 16.98
N ALA A 258 -40.99 1.70 16.37
CA ALA A 258 -41.84 2.83 16.76
C ALA A 258 -43.34 2.54 16.52
N ILE A 259 -43.69 1.94 15.37
CA ILE A 259 -45.07 1.52 15.05
C ILE A 259 -45.52 0.43 16.02
N PHE A 260 -44.69 -0.58 16.27
CA PHE A 260 -44.97 -1.66 17.22
C PHE A 260 -45.27 -1.09 18.61
N HIS A 261 -44.45 -0.16 19.10
CA HIS A 261 -44.68 0.47 20.40
C HIS A 261 -45.94 1.35 20.39
N MET A 262 -46.20 2.12 19.34
CA MET A 262 -47.37 3.01 19.27
C MET A 262 -48.70 2.26 19.28
N PHE A 263 -48.81 1.14 18.55
CA PHE A 263 -50.08 0.44 18.35
C PHE A 263 -50.27 -0.77 19.27
N PHE A 264 -49.19 -1.36 19.76
CA PHE A 264 -49.23 -2.58 20.55
C PHE A 264 -48.59 -2.40 21.94
N ALA A 265 -48.42 -1.15 22.42
CA ALA A 265 -47.98 -0.88 23.78
C ALA A 265 -48.96 -1.44 24.79
N ASP A 266 -48.60 -2.60 25.34
CA ASP A 266 -49.21 -3.15 26.53
C ASP A 266 -48.09 -3.55 27.50
N THR A 267 -47.80 -2.64 28.43
CA THR A 267 -46.76 -2.82 29.46
C THR A 267 -47.10 -3.93 30.46
N SER A 268 -48.32 -4.47 30.45
CA SER A 268 -48.69 -5.60 31.31
C SER A 268 -48.22 -6.95 30.76
N ILE A 269 -47.81 -7.01 29.48
CA ILE A 269 -47.41 -8.26 28.80
C ILE A 269 -45.88 -8.36 28.72
N PRO A 270 -45.23 -9.33 29.39
CA PRO A 270 -43.76 -9.50 29.35
C PRO A 270 -43.19 -9.72 27.93
N LEU A 271 -43.97 -10.34 27.04
CA LEU A 271 -43.58 -10.56 25.65
C LEU A 271 -43.42 -9.25 24.87
N HIS A 272 -44.20 -8.20 25.20
CA HIS A 272 -44.08 -6.89 24.56
C HIS A 272 -42.71 -6.27 24.84
N ASP A 273 -42.31 -6.21 26.11
CA ASP A 273 -41.03 -5.62 26.55
C ASP A 273 -39.83 -6.38 25.96
N TRP A 274 -39.87 -7.71 25.97
CA TRP A 274 -38.81 -8.52 25.36
C TRP A 274 -38.68 -8.29 23.85
N THR A 275 -39.82 -8.22 23.14
CA THR A 275 -39.84 -7.96 21.70
C THR A 275 -39.30 -6.57 21.39
N LEU A 276 -39.73 -5.55 22.13
CA LEU A 276 -39.28 -4.17 21.98
C LEU A 276 -37.75 -4.06 22.17
N ARG A 277 -37.22 -4.61 23.27
CA ARG A 277 -35.77 -4.62 23.57
C ARG A 277 -34.98 -5.37 22.50
N SER A 278 -35.52 -6.48 21.98
CA SER A 278 -34.89 -7.25 20.91
C SER A 278 -34.82 -6.48 19.60
N MET A 279 -35.89 -5.75 19.23
CA MET A 279 -35.88 -4.88 18.06
C MET A 279 -34.88 -3.72 18.23
N ILE A 280 -34.76 -3.17 19.44
CA ILE A 280 -33.77 -2.14 19.77
C ILE A 280 -32.35 -2.62 19.53
N VAL A 281 -32.00 -3.79 20.08
CA VAL A 281 -30.70 -4.42 19.82
C VAL A 281 -30.49 -4.64 18.33
N GLY A 282 -31.52 -5.13 17.62
CA GLY A 282 -31.47 -5.38 16.19
C GLY A 282 -31.09 -4.14 15.38
N TYR A 283 -31.78 -3.01 15.55
CA TYR A 283 -31.47 -1.82 14.77
C TYR A 283 -30.14 -1.19 15.18
N CYS A 284 -29.77 -1.23 16.47
CA CYS A 284 -28.47 -0.75 16.94
C CYS A 284 -27.31 -1.53 16.31
N ILE A 285 -27.42 -2.86 16.22
CA ILE A 285 -26.42 -3.70 15.56
C ILE A 285 -26.36 -3.40 14.06
N LEU A 286 -27.50 -3.17 13.40
CA LEU A 286 -27.53 -2.82 11.98
C LEU A 286 -26.82 -1.49 11.71
N PHE A 287 -27.06 -0.46 12.53
CA PHE A 287 -26.35 0.82 12.41
C PHE A 287 -24.86 0.69 12.72
N ALA A 288 -24.49 -0.02 13.78
CA ALA A 288 -23.09 -0.26 14.10
C ALA A 288 -22.37 -1.00 12.98
N SER A 289 -23.00 -2.03 12.41
CA SER A 289 -22.45 -2.79 11.28
C SER A 289 -22.30 -1.92 10.03
N SER A 290 -23.28 -1.05 9.74
CA SER A 290 -23.19 -0.07 8.66
C SER A 290 -21.99 0.87 8.83
N GLY A 291 -21.78 1.38 10.06
CA GLY A 291 -20.65 2.23 10.42
C GLY A 291 -19.30 1.51 10.27
N LEU A 292 -19.18 0.27 10.77
CA LEU A 292 -17.95 -0.51 10.65
C LEU A 292 -17.61 -0.85 9.19
N VAL A 293 -18.61 -1.17 8.36
CA VAL A 293 -18.40 -1.38 6.92
C VAL A 293 -17.94 -0.09 6.24
N LYS A 294 -18.47 1.06 6.63
CA LYS A 294 -18.07 2.36 6.10
C LYS A 294 -16.62 2.70 6.49
N VAL A 295 -16.25 2.52 7.76
CA VAL A 295 -14.87 2.67 8.24
C VAL A 295 -13.93 1.76 7.44
N TYR A 296 -14.30 0.49 7.26
CA TYR A 296 -13.52 -0.43 6.43
C TYR A 296 -13.34 0.08 4.99
N GLN A 297 -14.40 0.57 4.35
CA GLN A 297 -14.34 1.09 2.98
C GLN A 297 -13.43 2.32 2.88
N GLU A 298 -13.59 3.29 3.78
CA GLU A 298 -12.81 4.52 3.81
C GLU A 298 -11.32 4.24 4.05
N THR A 299 -10.99 3.36 5.01
CA THR A 299 -9.59 2.97 5.26
C THR A 299 -8.95 2.23 4.09
N ARG A 300 -9.73 1.49 3.29
CA ARG A 300 -9.22 0.78 2.11
C ARG A 300 -9.08 1.67 0.86
N ALA A 301 -9.61 2.89 0.88
CA ALA A 301 -9.48 3.89 -0.20
C ALA A 301 -9.72 3.31 -1.61
N PHE A 302 -10.74 2.45 -1.75
CA PHE A 302 -10.97 1.70 -2.98
C PHE A 302 -11.23 2.62 -4.19
N ALA A 303 -12.02 3.67 -4.00
CA ALA A 303 -12.33 4.63 -5.06
C ALA A 303 -11.09 5.38 -5.56
N GLU A 304 -10.22 5.81 -4.65
CA GLU A 304 -8.97 6.49 -4.99
C GLU A 304 -8.00 5.56 -5.69
N HIS A 305 -7.83 4.33 -5.18
CA HIS A 305 -7.00 3.32 -5.84
C HIS A 305 -7.49 2.98 -7.24
N ALA A 306 -8.81 2.87 -7.45
CA ALA A 306 -9.37 2.63 -8.77
C ALA A 306 -8.96 3.72 -9.77
N LYS A 307 -9.05 5.00 -9.36
CA LYS A 307 -8.68 6.15 -10.21
C LYS A 307 -7.19 6.18 -10.54
N LEU A 308 -6.32 5.98 -9.54
CA LEU A 308 -4.86 5.95 -9.75
C LEU A 308 -4.45 4.81 -10.69
N TYR A 309 -5.01 3.62 -10.48
CA TYR A 309 -4.74 2.47 -11.34
C TYR A 309 -5.28 2.65 -12.76
N GLN A 310 -6.44 3.27 -12.92
CA GLN A 310 -6.98 3.59 -14.25
C GLN A 310 -6.11 4.61 -14.98
N ARG A 311 -5.59 5.64 -14.29
CA ARG A 311 -4.68 6.62 -14.88
C ARG A 311 -3.39 5.95 -15.35
N MET A 312 -2.79 5.12 -14.50
CA MET A 312 -1.56 4.38 -14.84
C MET A 312 -1.79 3.41 -16.00
N ASP A 313 -2.91 2.69 -16.02
CA ASP A 313 -3.29 1.80 -17.13
C ASP A 313 -3.36 2.56 -18.46
N LEU A 314 -4.04 3.71 -18.49
CA LEU A 314 -4.12 4.55 -19.69
C LEU A 314 -2.74 5.05 -20.16
N ALA A 315 -1.90 5.51 -19.22
CA ALA A 315 -0.54 5.96 -19.53
C ALA A 315 0.32 4.82 -20.13
N LEU A 316 0.20 3.61 -19.58
CA LEU A 316 0.87 2.42 -20.09
C LEU A 316 0.35 2.02 -21.47
N GLN A 317 -0.96 2.07 -21.72
CA GLN A 317 -1.52 1.73 -23.04
C GLN A 317 -0.98 2.67 -24.12
N LEU A 318 -0.98 3.97 -23.86
CA LEU A 318 -0.43 4.98 -24.77
C LEU A 318 1.07 4.77 -25.02
N THR A 319 1.83 4.51 -23.95
CA THR A 319 3.26 4.21 -24.04
C THR A 319 3.51 2.96 -24.87
N ARG A 320 2.69 1.92 -24.66
CA ARG A 320 2.81 0.64 -25.33
C ARG A 320 2.62 0.77 -26.84
N THR A 321 1.61 1.52 -27.27
CA THR A 321 1.35 1.80 -28.69
C THR A 321 2.48 2.61 -29.32
N ARG A 322 2.97 3.66 -28.63
CA ARG A 322 4.09 4.48 -29.13
C ARG A 322 5.39 3.69 -29.25
N LEU A 323 5.68 2.85 -28.25
CA LEU A 323 6.85 1.99 -28.25
C LEU A 323 6.81 0.99 -29.41
N ASP A 324 5.66 0.35 -29.66
CA ASP A 324 5.50 -0.55 -30.81
C ASP A 324 5.74 0.15 -32.15
N ALA A 325 5.22 1.37 -32.31
CA ALA A 325 5.43 2.15 -33.53
C ALA A 325 6.92 2.49 -33.73
N ALA A 326 7.62 2.93 -32.68
CA ALA A 326 9.05 3.24 -32.75
C ALA A 326 9.89 1.98 -33.10
N LEU A 327 9.59 0.85 -32.44
CA LEU A 327 10.25 -0.42 -32.70
C LEU A 327 10.00 -0.93 -34.13
N ALA A 328 8.79 -0.77 -34.66
CA ALA A 328 8.45 -1.16 -36.03
C ALA A 328 9.18 -0.31 -37.08
N CYS A 329 9.42 0.98 -36.79
CA CYS A 329 10.19 1.88 -37.64
C CYS A 329 11.72 1.73 -37.49
N GLY A 330 12.19 0.91 -36.53
CA GLY A 330 13.61 0.77 -36.22
C GLY A 330 14.23 1.98 -35.50
N ASP A 331 13.41 2.90 -35.00
CA ASP A 331 13.85 4.08 -34.27
C ASP A 331 14.09 3.73 -32.79
N LEU A 332 15.27 3.17 -32.53
CA LEU A 332 15.66 2.71 -31.20
C LEU A 332 15.90 3.87 -30.22
N GLU A 333 16.31 5.03 -30.72
CA GLU A 333 16.55 6.22 -29.89
C GLU A 333 15.23 6.76 -29.34
N LEU A 334 14.21 6.87 -30.20
CA LEU A 334 12.85 7.20 -29.77
C LEU A 334 12.28 6.16 -28.81
N ALA A 335 12.53 4.87 -29.05
CA ALA A 335 12.07 3.80 -28.17
C ALA A 335 12.67 3.93 -26.74
N VAL A 336 13.96 4.27 -26.64
CA VAL A 336 14.62 4.54 -25.34
C VAL A 336 14.00 5.77 -24.67
N GLU A 337 13.75 6.86 -25.39
CA GLU A 337 13.13 8.07 -24.80
C GLU A 337 11.70 7.82 -24.32
N ILE A 338 10.95 6.96 -25.01
CA ILE A 338 9.61 6.54 -24.57
C ILE A 338 9.69 5.76 -23.25
N VAL A 339 10.67 4.84 -23.12
CA VAL A 339 10.90 4.08 -21.87
C VAL A 339 11.37 5.00 -20.73
N ARG A 340 12.23 5.99 -21.04
CA ARG A 340 12.66 7.01 -20.10
C ARG A 340 11.47 7.82 -19.58
N SER A 341 10.66 8.34 -20.50
CA SER A 341 9.46 9.12 -20.18
C SER A 341 8.46 8.33 -19.33
N LEU A 342 8.24 7.04 -19.64
CA LEU A 342 7.41 6.16 -18.82
C LEU A 342 7.95 6.04 -17.39
N GLY A 343 9.26 5.86 -17.23
CA GLY A 343 9.88 5.78 -15.91
C GLY A 343 9.69 7.05 -15.08
N ILE A 344 9.80 8.23 -15.70
CA ILE A 344 9.57 9.51 -15.03
C ILE A 344 8.10 9.60 -14.56
N GLU A 345 7.14 9.27 -15.42
CA GLU A 345 5.71 9.27 -15.05
C GLU A 345 5.41 8.23 -13.96
N ALA A 346 6.02 7.05 -14.01
CA ALA A 346 5.86 6.02 -12.99
C ALA A 346 6.39 6.46 -11.62
N LEU A 347 7.55 7.13 -11.58
CA LEU A 347 8.12 7.69 -10.35
C LEU A 347 7.25 8.84 -9.81
N ALA A 348 6.70 9.68 -10.68
CA ALA A 348 5.79 10.76 -10.30
C ALA A 348 4.48 10.21 -9.70
N GLU A 349 3.86 9.21 -10.34
CA GLU A 349 2.63 8.58 -9.84
C GLU A 349 2.88 7.83 -8.52
N ASN A 350 4.01 7.11 -8.39
CA ASN A 350 4.39 6.47 -7.14
C ASN A 350 4.59 7.51 -6.02
N GLY A 351 5.16 8.67 -6.35
CA GLY A 351 5.27 9.78 -5.43
C GLY A 351 3.92 10.31 -4.97
N ASN A 352 3.00 10.58 -5.90
CA ASN A 352 1.64 11.02 -5.58
C ASN A 352 0.89 9.98 -4.72
N TRP A 353 1.06 8.70 -5.03
CA TRP A 353 0.49 7.59 -4.26
C TRP A 353 1.00 7.62 -2.81
N LEU A 354 2.30 7.81 -2.60
CA LEU A 354 2.90 7.89 -1.26
C LEU A 354 2.34 9.06 -0.45
N LEU A 355 2.22 10.23 -1.08
CA LEU A 355 1.66 11.43 -0.44
C LEU A 355 0.22 11.23 0.01
N MET A 356 -0.61 10.69 -0.87
CA MET A 356 -2.02 10.41 -0.57
C MET A 356 -2.20 9.54 0.68
N HIS A 357 -1.31 8.56 0.89
CA HIS A 357 -1.39 7.67 2.05
C HIS A 357 -0.86 8.32 3.32
N ARG A 358 0.17 9.16 3.23
CA ARG A 358 0.69 9.89 4.39
C ARG A 358 -0.30 10.95 4.89
N GLU A 359 -1.11 11.54 4.01
CA GLU A 359 -2.20 12.45 4.38
C GLU A 359 -3.39 11.73 5.04
N ARG A 360 -3.49 10.40 4.89
CA ARG A 360 -4.59 9.57 5.39
C ARG A 360 -4.07 8.36 6.16
N PRO A 361 -3.43 8.56 7.32
CA PRO A 361 -2.98 7.44 8.13
C PRO A 361 -4.17 6.53 8.46
N VAL A 362 -3.97 5.22 8.35
CA VAL A 362 -4.95 4.18 8.71
C VAL A 362 -5.44 4.32 10.16
N LEU A 363 -4.68 5.04 10.97
CA LEU A 363 -4.99 5.36 12.36
C LEU A 363 -5.74 6.67 12.44
N VAL A 364 -7.00 6.57 12.88
CA VAL A 364 -7.88 7.70 13.19
C VAL A 364 -7.11 8.75 14.00
N GLN A 365 -6.88 9.92 13.41
CA GLN A 365 -6.59 11.14 14.15
C GLN A 365 -7.83 11.51 14.96
N GLY A 366 -7.95 10.93 16.15
CA GLY A 366 -9.14 11.11 16.97
C GLY A 366 -9.02 10.50 18.36
N ILE A 367 -7.84 10.58 18.98
CA ILE A 367 -7.67 10.66 20.43
C ILE A 367 -6.46 11.56 20.67
N GLY A 368 -6.71 12.86 20.70
CA GLY A 368 -5.82 13.92 21.12
C GLY A 368 -6.65 14.95 21.86
#